data_AF-A0A818QG96-F1
#
_entry.id   AF-A0A818QG96-F1
#
_cell.length_a   1.000
_cell.length_b   1.000
_cell.length_c   1.000
_cell.angle_alpha   90.00
_cell.angle_beta   90.00
_cell.angle_gamma   90.00
#
_symmetry.space_group_name_H-M   'P 1'
#
loop_
_entity.id
_entity.type
_entity.pdbx_description
1 polymer ?
#
loop_
_entity_poly.entity_id
_entity_poly.type
_entity_poly.pdbx_seq_one_letter_code
_entity_poly.pdbx_strand_id
1 'polypeptide(L)'
;FDERNNGCQDIIHYLRQHKKHPKIHRVILQGPVSDRQYLSTLSSTKDQLDYCLNHLENKKEWLPRYLHDPPLTIERCLSLNQENSIEDLFSSDLSDEQLKNIYENIETPITWIWSKQDEYVPDNIKDQVENFVKNKLANKTDSTFLLLEKADHVVNDQQEQIYLIEHIIQLILSSDI
;
A
#
# COMPACT_ATOMS: atom_id res chain seq x y z
N PHE A 1 17.47 4.79 5.49
CA PHE A 1 16.29 3.95 5.30
C PHE A 1 15.14 4.59 6.06
N ASP A 2 14.47 5.54 5.40
CA ASP A 2 13.04 5.81 5.54
C ASP A 2 12.70 6.77 4.39
N GLU A 3 12.89 6.29 3.16
CA GLU A 3 11.97 6.76 2.14
C GLU A 3 10.73 5.94 2.47
N ARG A 4 9.58 6.56 2.76
CA ARG A 4 8.30 5.85 2.70
C ARG A 4 8.03 5.51 1.24
N ASN A 5 8.88 4.64 0.70
CA ASN A 5 8.71 3.89 -0.50
C ASN A 5 8.07 2.59 -0.03
N ASN A 6 6.74 2.58 -0.03
CA ASN A 6 5.99 1.39 0.29
C ASN A 6 6.30 0.38 -0.83
N GLY A 7 7.07 -0.68 -0.52
CA GLY A 7 7.45 -1.67 -1.52
C GLY A 7 6.25 -2.28 -2.25
N CYS A 8 5.06 -2.27 -1.64
CA CYS A 8 3.84 -2.66 -2.32
C CYS A 8 3.42 -1.67 -3.43
N GLN A 9 3.60 -0.36 -3.24
CA GLN A 9 3.33 0.65 -4.29
C GLN A 9 4.24 0.40 -5.50
N ASP A 10 5.54 0.19 -5.28
CA ASP A 10 6.52 -0.13 -6.33
C ASP A 10 6.11 -1.36 -7.12
N ILE A 11 5.68 -2.43 -6.44
CA ILE A 11 5.22 -3.64 -7.10
C ILE A 11 3.97 -3.37 -7.95
N ILE A 12 2.97 -2.66 -7.43
CA ILE A 12 1.78 -2.32 -8.21
C ILE A 12 2.14 -1.44 -9.40
N HIS A 13 3.00 -0.44 -9.23
CA HIS A 13 3.48 0.39 -10.34
C HIS A 13 4.21 -0.42 -11.39
N TYR A 14 5.07 -1.36 -10.99
CA TYR A 14 5.76 -2.26 -11.90
C TYR A 14 4.78 -3.11 -12.71
N LEU A 15 3.79 -3.73 -12.05
CA LEU A 15 2.78 -4.56 -12.70
C LEU A 15 1.87 -3.76 -13.65
N ARG A 16 1.65 -2.46 -13.38
CA ARG A 16 0.86 -1.57 -14.24
C ARG A 16 1.58 -1.15 -15.52
N GLN A 17 2.92 -1.28 -15.59
CA GLN A 17 3.65 -0.91 -16.80
C GLN A 17 3.40 -1.94 -17.91
N HIS A 18 2.86 -1.51 -19.05
CA HIS A 18 2.63 -2.35 -20.25
C HIS A 18 3.91 -2.81 -20.98
N LYS A 19 5.09 -2.68 -20.36
CA LYS A 19 6.36 -3.09 -20.97
C LYS A 19 6.61 -4.57 -20.73
N LYS A 20 7.35 -5.22 -21.65
CA LYS A 20 7.69 -6.65 -21.61
C LYS A 20 8.64 -6.94 -20.45
N HIS A 21 8.10 -6.98 -19.24
CA HIS A 21 8.79 -7.49 -18.07
C HIS A 21 8.88 -9.03 -18.19
N PRO A 22 9.92 -9.66 -17.60
CA PRO A 22 9.91 -11.11 -17.43
C PRO A 22 8.60 -11.54 -16.77
N LYS A 23 8.08 -12.70 -17.19
CA LYS A 23 6.83 -13.23 -16.64
C LYS A 23 6.93 -13.35 -15.12
N ILE A 24 6.08 -12.61 -14.40
CA ILE A 24 5.90 -12.77 -12.96
C ILE A 24 4.76 -13.77 -12.75
N HIS A 25 5.05 -14.86 -12.04
CA HIS A 25 4.07 -15.92 -11.79
C HIS A 25 3.08 -15.56 -10.67
N ARG A 26 3.54 -14.84 -9.65
CA ARG A 26 2.75 -14.41 -8.49
C ARG A 26 3.47 -13.25 -7.81
N VAL A 27 2.69 -12.40 -7.13
CA VAL A 27 3.17 -11.36 -6.23
C VAL A 27 2.63 -11.59 -4.82
N ILE A 28 3.44 -11.22 -3.83
CA ILE A 28 3.04 -11.18 -2.41
C ILE A 28 3.18 -9.73 -1.95
N LEU A 29 2.09 -9.16 -1.43
CA LEU A 29 2.05 -7.83 -0.83
C LEU A 29 1.84 -7.99 0.68
N GLN A 30 2.85 -7.65 1.48
CA GLN A 30 2.74 -7.66 2.93
C GLN A 30 2.61 -6.23 3.44
N GLY A 31 1.59 -5.98 4.26
CA GLY A 31 1.30 -4.65 4.79
C GLY A 31 1.00 -3.57 3.73
N PRO A 32 0.29 -3.85 2.62
CA PRO A 32 -0.14 -2.77 1.72
C PRO A 32 -1.17 -1.87 2.43
N VAL A 33 -0.70 -0.71 2.87
CA VAL A 33 -1.48 0.29 3.60
C VAL A 33 -1.56 1.60 2.83
N SER A 34 -2.63 2.37 3.06
CA SER A 34 -2.80 3.69 2.47
C SER A 34 -2.05 4.75 3.25
N ASP A 35 -1.02 5.34 2.62
CA ASP A 35 -0.36 6.53 3.15
C ASP A 35 -1.35 7.68 3.32
N ARG A 36 -2.29 7.90 2.39
CA ARG A 36 -3.29 8.97 2.48
C ARG A 36 -4.14 8.83 3.74
N GLN A 37 -4.65 7.63 4.01
CA GLN A 37 -5.50 7.39 5.17
C GLN A 37 -4.70 7.47 6.46
N TYR A 38 -3.46 6.95 6.50
CA TYR A 38 -2.58 7.08 7.64
C TYR A 38 -2.24 8.56 7.94
N LEU A 39 -1.73 9.28 6.94
CA LEU A 39 -1.33 10.68 7.05
C LEU A 39 -2.50 11.58 7.47
N SER A 40 -3.73 11.27 7.06
CA SER A 40 -4.93 12.02 7.48
C SER A 40 -5.16 12.03 9.01
N THR A 41 -4.56 11.08 9.74
CA THR A 41 -4.65 11.00 11.21
C THR A 41 -3.59 11.82 11.93
N LEU A 42 -2.52 12.22 11.26
CA LEU A 42 -1.41 12.93 11.87
C LEU A 42 -1.69 14.43 11.92
N SER A 43 -1.50 15.04 13.08
CA SER A 43 -1.66 16.50 13.24
C SER A 43 -0.67 17.30 12.40
N SER A 44 0.54 16.78 12.19
CA SER A 44 1.60 17.41 11.40
C SER A 44 1.26 17.53 9.91
N THR A 45 0.35 16.69 9.40
CA THR A 45 -0.01 16.67 7.98
C THR A 45 -0.59 18.00 7.53
N LYS A 46 -1.35 18.68 8.40
CA LYS A 46 -1.92 19.99 8.08
C LYS A 46 -0.84 21.03 7.79
N ASP A 47 0.14 21.17 8.67
CA ASP A 47 1.22 22.16 8.52
C ASP A 47 2.08 21.85 7.27
N GLN A 48 2.31 20.57 6.98
CA GLN A 48 3.01 20.12 5.77
C GLN A 48 2.24 20.52 4.50
N LEU A 49 0.92 20.29 4.47
CA LEU A 49 0.08 20.64 3.33
C LEU A 49 -0.04 22.16 3.15
N ASP A 50 -0.23 22.91 4.23
CA ASP A 50 -0.27 24.37 4.19
C ASP A 50 1.05 24.92 3.62
N TYR A 51 2.20 24.36 4.02
CA TYR A 51 3.48 24.72 3.42
C TYR A 51 3.54 24.37 1.93
N CYS A 52 3.17 23.15 1.54
CA CYS A 52 3.21 22.71 0.14
C CYS A 52 2.34 23.58 -0.77
N LEU A 53 1.12 23.92 -0.34
CA LEU A 53 0.17 24.73 -1.10
C LEU A 53 0.66 26.17 -1.31
N ASN A 54 1.48 26.69 -0.39
CA ASN A 54 2.10 28.01 -0.50
C ASN A 54 3.38 28.03 -1.36
N HIS A 55 3.89 26.87 -1.81
CA HIS A 55 5.15 26.74 -2.56
C HIS A 55 4.96 25.87 -3.82
N LEU A 56 3.79 25.95 -4.46
CA LEU A 56 3.44 25.13 -5.64
C LEU A 56 4.32 25.38 -6.86
N GLU A 57 5.03 26.51 -6.92
CA GLU A 57 6.02 26.82 -7.95
C GLU A 57 7.32 26.00 -7.79
N ASN A 58 7.58 25.49 -6.58
CA ASN A 58 8.81 24.80 -6.20
C ASN A 58 8.60 23.31 -5.96
N LYS A 59 7.69 22.65 -6.69
CA LYS A 59 7.26 21.25 -6.42
C LYS A 59 8.38 20.23 -6.23
N LYS A 60 9.52 20.41 -6.91
CA LYS A 60 10.68 19.51 -6.85
C LYS A 60 11.61 19.78 -5.67
N GLU A 61 11.39 20.86 -4.92
CA GLU A 61 12.16 21.16 -3.72
C GLU A 61 11.74 20.26 -2.56
N TRP A 62 12.71 20.02 -1.67
CA TRP A 62 12.50 19.29 -0.43
C TRP A 62 11.71 20.13 0.56
N LEU A 63 10.81 19.48 1.29
CA LEU A 63 10.22 20.04 2.49
C LEU A 63 11.32 20.42 3.49
N PRO A 64 11.15 21.54 4.22
CA PRO A 64 11.97 21.85 5.37
C PRO A 64 11.95 20.69 6.38
N ARG A 65 13.12 20.30 6.89
CA ARG A 65 13.26 19.18 7.83
C ARG A 65 12.44 19.32 9.12
N TYR A 66 12.15 20.56 9.53
CA TYR A 66 11.34 20.80 10.72
C TYR A 66 9.85 20.48 10.48
N LEU A 67 9.39 20.45 9.22
CA LEU A 67 8.02 20.03 8.88
C LEU A 67 7.93 18.53 8.67
N HIS A 68 8.95 17.93 8.07
CA HIS A 68 9.01 16.50 7.78
C HIS A 68 10.48 16.05 7.69
N ASP A 69 10.85 15.07 8.49
CA ASP A 69 12.11 14.32 8.41
C ASP A 69 11.70 12.86 8.52
N PRO A 70 11.87 12.04 7.48
CA PRO A 70 12.87 12.03 6.39
C PRO A 70 12.66 13.01 5.21
N PRO A 71 13.62 13.18 4.27
CA PRO A 71 13.45 14.08 3.11
C PRO A 71 12.26 13.72 2.23
N LEU A 72 11.39 14.70 1.96
CA LEU A 72 10.21 14.55 1.12
C LEU A 72 10.04 15.77 0.22
N THR A 73 9.87 15.60 -1.08
CA THR A 73 9.61 16.73 -1.99
C THR A 73 8.20 17.28 -1.79
N ILE A 74 7.97 18.57 -2.08
CA ILE A 74 6.64 19.19 -2.07
C ILE A 74 5.66 18.40 -2.95
N GLU A 75 6.07 17.99 -4.15
CA GLU A 75 5.25 17.19 -5.08
C GLU A 75 4.78 15.88 -4.46
N ARG A 76 5.71 15.09 -3.90
CA ARG A 76 5.40 13.82 -3.25
C ARG A 76 4.53 14.01 -2.00
N CYS A 77 4.77 15.05 -1.20
CA CYS A 77 3.92 15.35 -0.05
C CYS A 77 2.46 15.60 -0.46
N LEU A 78 2.24 16.38 -1.52
CA LEU A 78 0.90 16.60 -2.05
C LEU A 78 0.30 15.28 -2.57
N SER A 79 1.08 14.52 -3.35
CA SER A 79 0.65 13.24 -3.93
C SER A 79 0.21 12.23 -2.87
N LEU A 80 0.96 12.08 -1.78
CA LEU A 80 0.65 11.15 -0.69
C LEU A 80 -0.66 11.48 0.04
N ASN A 81 -1.12 12.72 -0.01
CA ASN A 81 -2.33 13.18 0.68
C ASN A 81 -3.53 13.37 -0.26
N GLN A 82 -3.32 13.24 -1.58
CA GLN A 82 -4.34 13.52 -2.58
C GLN A 82 -5.06 12.23 -2.99
N GLU A 83 -6.40 12.29 -3.02
CA GLU A 83 -7.20 11.22 -3.62
C GLU A 83 -6.88 11.08 -5.11
N ASN A 84 -6.85 9.83 -5.62
CA ASN A 84 -6.54 9.53 -7.03
C ASN A 84 -5.14 9.94 -7.49
N SER A 85 -4.22 10.19 -6.55
CA SER A 85 -2.83 10.39 -6.91
C SER A 85 -2.21 9.08 -7.40
N ILE A 86 -0.99 9.19 -7.92
CA ILE A 86 -0.21 8.00 -8.28
C ILE A 86 0.10 7.12 -7.06
N GLU A 87 0.15 7.71 -5.85
CA GLU A 87 0.48 7.02 -4.60
C GLU A 87 -0.76 6.38 -3.93
N ASP A 88 -1.97 6.81 -4.31
CA ASP A 88 -3.24 6.37 -3.72
C ASP A 88 -3.73 5.03 -4.30
N LEU A 89 -3.05 3.94 -3.92
CA LEU A 89 -3.30 2.60 -4.46
C LEU A 89 -4.10 1.68 -3.54
N PHE A 90 -4.14 2.01 -2.24
CA PHE A 90 -4.57 1.10 -1.18
C PHE A 90 -5.66 1.67 -0.27
N SER A 91 -6.21 2.85 -0.57
CA SER A 91 -7.24 3.44 0.29
C SER A 91 -8.54 2.67 0.24
N SER A 92 -9.12 2.41 1.42
CA SER A 92 -10.35 1.63 1.56
C SER A 92 -11.60 2.32 0.99
N ASP A 93 -11.54 3.62 0.74
CA ASP A 93 -12.62 4.46 0.20
C ASP A 93 -12.55 4.62 -1.33
N LEU A 94 -11.59 3.97 -2.02
CA LEU A 94 -11.57 3.97 -3.48
C LEU A 94 -12.82 3.28 -4.05
N SER A 95 -13.48 3.93 -4.99
CA SER A 95 -14.59 3.40 -5.77
C SER A 95 -14.18 2.24 -6.69
N ASP A 96 -15.18 1.50 -7.17
CA ASP A 96 -14.98 0.42 -8.13
C ASP A 96 -14.28 0.88 -9.42
N GLU A 97 -14.59 2.08 -9.91
CA GLU A 97 -13.97 2.65 -11.10
C GLU A 97 -12.49 2.97 -10.87
N GLN A 98 -12.16 3.63 -9.75
CA GLN A 98 -10.77 3.94 -9.38
C GLN A 98 -9.95 2.65 -9.25
N LEU A 99 -10.52 1.64 -8.60
CA LEU A 99 -9.86 0.35 -8.41
C LEU A 99 -9.70 -0.42 -9.72
N LYS A 100 -10.69 -0.36 -10.61
CA LYS A 100 -10.57 -0.91 -11.95
C LYS A 100 -9.39 -0.25 -12.69
N ASN A 101 -9.29 1.07 -12.68
CA ASN A 101 -8.20 1.80 -13.32
C ASN A 101 -6.80 1.45 -12.76
N ILE A 102 -6.71 1.12 -11.47
CA ILE A 102 -5.45 0.70 -10.83
C ILE A 102 -5.09 -0.74 -11.20
N TYR A 103 -6.06 -1.67 -11.12
CA TYR A 103 -5.81 -3.10 -11.04
C TYR A 103 -6.24 -3.92 -12.26
N GLU A 104 -6.99 -3.37 -13.22
CA GLU A 104 -7.57 -4.12 -14.35
C GLU A 104 -6.51 -4.78 -15.25
N ASN A 105 -5.39 -4.10 -15.46
CA ASN A 105 -4.31 -4.57 -16.34
C ASN A 105 -3.29 -5.46 -15.61
N ILE A 106 -3.54 -5.77 -14.33
CA ILE A 106 -2.67 -6.63 -13.53
C ILE A 106 -3.27 -8.04 -13.54
N GLU A 107 -2.77 -8.86 -14.47
CA GLU A 107 -3.14 -10.27 -14.64
C GLU A 107 -2.40 -11.20 -13.66
N THR A 108 -1.27 -10.75 -13.10
CA THR A 108 -0.47 -11.54 -12.16
C THR A 108 -1.26 -11.81 -10.87
N PRO A 109 -1.36 -13.07 -10.42
CA PRO A 109 -1.97 -13.41 -9.14
C PRO A 109 -1.32 -12.67 -7.98
N ILE A 110 -2.14 -12.10 -7.08
CA ILE A 110 -1.69 -11.35 -5.91
C ILE A 110 -2.10 -12.11 -4.65
N THR A 111 -1.12 -12.36 -3.79
CA THR A 111 -1.36 -12.72 -2.40
C THR A 111 -1.26 -11.46 -1.56
N TRP A 112 -2.37 -11.07 -0.95
CA TRP A 112 -2.45 -9.91 -0.07
C TRP A 112 -2.40 -10.36 1.38
N ILE A 113 -1.41 -9.88 2.12
CA ILE A 113 -1.18 -10.24 3.51
C ILE A 113 -1.41 -9.00 4.36
N TRP A 114 -2.45 -9.05 5.19
CA TRP A 114 -2.84 -7.94 6.02
C TRP A 114 -2.76 -8.28 7.51
N SER A 115 -2.12 -7.38 8.25
CA SER A 115 -1.97 -7.41 9.70
C SER A 115 -3.14 -6.66 10.35
N LYS A 116 -3.92 -7.32 11.20
CA LYS A 116 -5.10 -6.70 11.81
C LYS A 116 -4.75 -5.59 12.80
N GLN A 117 -3.57 -5.67 13.42
CA GLN A 117 -3.08 -4.69 14.39
C GLN A 117 -2.07 -3.73 13.76
N ASP A 118 -2.05 -3.61 12.43
CA ASP A 118 -1.20 -2.67 11.70
C ASP A 118 -1.45 -1.23 12.19
N GLU A 119 -0.41 -0.62 12.74
CA GLU A 119 -0.40 0.72 13.31
C GLU A 119 -0.52 1.85 12.28
N TYR A 120 -0.31 1.53 10.99
CA TYR A 120 -0.50 2.46 9.89
C TYR A 120 -1.94 2.45 9.35
N VAL A 121 -2.79 1.55 9.83
CA VAL A 121 -4.21 1.51 9.47
C VAL A 121 -5.05 2.12 10.59
N PRO A 122 -5.75 3.25 10.34
CA PRO A 122 -6.62 3.87 11.35
C PRO A 122 -7.69 2.89 11.85
N ASP A 123 -7.91 2.85 13.17
CA ASP A 123 -8.80 1.88 13.81
C ASP A 123 -10.25 1.94 13.27
N ASN A 124 -10.72 3.13 12.94
CA ASN A 124 -12.08 3.36 12.43
C ASN A 124 -12.31 2.83 11.00
N ILE A 125 -11.26 2.40 10.29
CA ILE A 125 -11.37 1.87 8.92
C ILE A 125 -10.91 0.42 8.78
N LYS A 126 -10.46 -0.25 9.85
CA LYS A 126 -9.93 -1.63 9.79
C LYS A 126 -10.92 -2.60 9.14
N ASP A 127 -12.20 -2.55 9.53
CA ASP A 127 -13.25 -3.39 8.94
C ASP A 127 -13.48 -3.06 7.44
N GLN A 128 -13.30 -1.80 7.05
CA GLN A 128 -13.45 -1.38 5.65
C GLN A 128 -12.31 -1.93 4.80
N VAL A 129 -11.07 -1.91 5.31
CA VAL A 129 -9.90 -2.47 4.64
C VAL A 129 -10.07 -3.97 4.41
N GLU A 130 -10.52 -4.72 5.41
CA GLU A 130 -10.71 -6.17 5.25
C GLU A 130 -11.73 -6.48 4.14
N ASN A 131 -12.86 -5.77 4.14
CA ASN A 131 -13.90 -5.91 3.11
C ASN A 131 -13.40 -5.47 1.73
N PHE A 132 -12.67 -4.37 1.67
CA PHE A 132 -12.05 -3.86 0.46
C PHE A 132 -11.17 -4.93 -0.19
N VAL A 133 -10.22 -5.52 0.56
CA VAL A 133 -9.29 -6.51 0.02
C VAL A 133 -10.02 -7.75 -0.48
N LYS A 134 -10.95 -8.29 0.33
CA LYS A 134 -11.74 -9.47 -0.03
C LYS A 134 -12.54 -9.26 -1.31
N ASN A 135 -13.22 -8.12 -1.44
CA ASN A 135 -14.02 -7.81 -2.63
C ASN A 135 -13.17 -7.62 -3.89
N LYS A 136 -11.93 -7.13 -3.75
CA LYS A 136 -11.05 -6.85 -4.90
C LYS A 136 -10.31 -8.07 -5.40
N LEU A 137 -9.89 -8.96 -4.52
CA LEU A 137 -9.26 -10.22 -4.93
C LEU A 137 -10.27 -11.25 -5.44
N ALA A 138 -11.55 -11.12 -5.08
CA ALA A 138 -12.61 -12.06 -5.49
C ALA A 138 -12.71 -12.29 -7.01
N ASN A 139 -12.29 -11.31 -7.83
CA ASN A 139 -12.36 -11.38 -9.28
C ASN A 139 -11.01 -11.71 -9.96
N LYS A 140 -9.94 -11.93 -9.19
CA LYS A 140 -8.62 -12.28 -9.73
C LYS A 140 -8.32 -13.75 -9.46
N THR A 141 -8.28 -14.54 -10.53
CA THR A 141 -7.95 -15.96 -10.47
C THR A 141 -6.63 -16.18 -9.72
N ASP A 142 -6.61 -17.18 -8.84
CA ASP A 142 -5.47 -17.60 -8.01
C ASP A 142 -4.89 -16.54 -7.05
N SER A 143 -5.57 -15.41 -6.88
CA SER A 143 -5.23 -14.42 -5.86
C SER A 143 -5.76 -14.84 -4.49
N THR A 144 -4.99 -14.57 -3.44
CA THR A 144 -5.30 -15.03 -2.07
C THR A 144 -5.22 -13.89 -1.07
N PHE A 145 -6.00 -14.00 0.01
CA PHE A 145 -5.96 -13.08 1.13
C PHE A 145 -5.55 -13.84 2.40
N LEU A 146 -4.51 -13.35 3.09
CA LEU A 146 -4.07 -13.83 4.38
C LEU A 146 -4.28 -12.73 5.42
N LEU A 147 -5.07 -13.03 6.45
CA LEU A 147 -5.26 -12.17 7.62
C LEU A 147 -4.37 -12.68 8.75
N LEU A 148 -3.54 -11.81 9.31
CA LEU A 148 -2.75 -12.06 10.52
C LEU A 148 -3.45 -11.35 11.70
N GLU A 149 -4.11 -12.12 12.56
CA GLU A 149 -5.03 -11.60 13.59
C GLU A 149 -4.30 -10.83 14.72
N LYS A 150 -3.04 -11.21 15.00
CA LYS A 150 -2.24 -10.66 16.10
C LYS A 150 -0.96 -9.95 15.64
N ALA A 151 -0.83 -9.68 14.35
CA ALA A 151 0.36 -9.01 13.81
C ALA A 151 0.18 -7.50 13.73
N ASP A 152 1.30 -6.79 13.99
CA ASP A 152 1.53 -5.39 13.64
C ASP A 152 2.07 -5.28 12.20
N HIS A 153 2.41 -4.07 11.74
CA HIS A 153 2.83 -3.84 10.36
C HIS A 153 4.06 -4.67 9.95
N VAL A 154 5.02 -4.85 10.86
CA VAL A 154 6.26 -5.58 10.60
C VAL A 154 6.22 -7.05 11.03
N VAL A 155 5.08 -7.50 11.55
CA VAL A 155 4.84 -8.89 12.01
C VAL A 155 5.84 -9.28 13.11
N ASN A 156 5.86 -8.54 14.23
CA ASN A 156 6.76 -8.84 15.36
C ASN A 156 6.36 -10.08 16.16
N ASP A 157 5.09 -10.48 16.16
CA ASP A 157 4.63 -11.68 16.88
C ASP A 157 5.20 -12.95 16.25
N GLN A 158 5.89 -13.77 17.05
CA GLN A 158 6.59 -14.96 16.56
C GLN A 158 5.64 -16.02 15.98
N GLN A 159 4.43 -16.16 16.52
CA GLN A 159 3.46 -17.14 16.00
C GLN A 159 2.94 -16.69 14.65
N GLU A 160 2.65 -15.40 14.49
CA GLU A 160 2.25 -14.81 13.21
C GLU A 160 3.38 -14.87 12.17
N GLN A 161 4.65 -14.71 12.56
CA GLN A 161 5.80 -14.91 11.67
C GLN A 161 5.87 -16.33 11.13
N ILE A 162 5.73 -17.34 12.01
CA ILE A 162 5.74 -18.75 11.61
C ILE A 162 4.57 -19.01 10.65
N TYR A 163 3.38 -18.56 11.01
CA TYR A 163 2.17 -18.73 10.20
C TYR A 163 2.31 -18.08 8.81
N LEU A 164 2.84 -16.86 8.76
CA LEU A 164 3.16 -16.15 7.52
C LEU A 164 4.13 -16.96 6.65
N ILE A 165 5.23 -17.44 7.22
CA ILE A 165 6.25 -18.20 6.49
C ILE A 165 5.67 -19.51 5.95
N GLU A 166 4.93 -20.25 6.78
CA GLU A 166 4.27 -21.50 6.37
C GLU A 166 3.31 -21.26 5.20
N HIS A 167 2.52 -20.19 5.26
CA HIS A 167 1.61 -19.82 4.18
C HIS A 167 2.35 -19.47 2.88
N ILE A 168 3.44 -18.69 2.97
CA ILE A 168 4.28 -18.35 1.82
C ILE A 168 4.90 -19.61 1.20
N ILE A 169 5.43 -20.53 2.02
CA ILE A 169 5.98 -21.81 1.55
C ILE A 169 4.91 -22.60 0.81
N GLN A 170 3.70 -22.71 1.37
CA GLN A 170 2.60 -23.41 0.73
C GLN A 170 2.23 -22.80 -0.63
N LEU A 171 2.17 -21.46 -0.72
CA LEU A 171 1.90 -20.76 -1.98
C LEU A 171 2.95 -21.01 -3.05
N ILE A 172 4.23 -21.07 -2.64
CA ILE A 172 5.33 -21.37 -3.56
C ILE A 172 5.25 -22.82 -4.05
N LEU A 173 4.94 -23.76 -3.14
CA LEU A 173 4.87 -25.19 -3.46
C LEU A 173 3.61 -25.58 -4.26
N SER A 174 2.51 -24.85 -4.10
CA SER A 174 1.25 -25.09 -4.83
C SER A 174 1.19 -24.43 -6.21
N SER A 175 2.13 -23.53 -6.50
CA SER A 175 2.26 -22.92 -7.81
C SER A 175 2.99 -23.92 -8.72
N ASP A 176 2.32 -24.45 -9.73
CA ASP A 176 2.98 -25.21 -10.81
C ASP A 176 3.95 -24.25 -11.54
N ILE A 177 5.23 -24.31 -11.19
CA ILE A 177 6.32 -23.58 -11.88
C ILE A 177 6.72 -24.33 -13.15
#